data_AF-A0A397IPT8-F1
#
_entry.id   AF-A0A397IPT8-F1
#
_cell.length_a   1.000
_cell.length_b   1.000
_cell.length_c   1.000
_cell.angle_alpha   90.00
_cell.angle_beta   90.00
_cell.angle_gamma   90.00
#
_symmetry.space_group_name_H-M   'P 1'
#
loop_
_entity.id
_entity.type
_entity.pdbx_description
1 polymer ?
#
loop_
_entity_poly.entity_id
_entity_poly.type
_entity_poly.pdbx_seq_one_letter_code
_entity_poly.pdbx_strand_id
1 'polypeptide(L)'
;MEEISQGIYIPVQGPPEIKQVNVKKGDISKILQSDFNDHVTIFGPKGFHLVLFCDDDGQNKKLPINPLATRLISQRKGRDGILIPGSALLLDDYRKLTLDDLRFLLKEPFDIKEEKKEVKKMNDVLRNLKLHSAKHTIILA
;
A
#
# COMPACT_ATOMS: atom_id res chain seq x y z
N MET A 1 3.50 18.73 -16.79
CA MET A 1 4.63 17.96 -16.23
C MET A 1 4.17 16.54 -16.08
N GLU A 2 4.83 15.56 -16.70
CA GLU A 2 4.48 14.16 -16.46
C GLU A 2 4.90 13.78 -15.04
N GLU A 3 3.93 13.33 -14.26
CA GLU A 3 4.14 12.92 -12.87
C GLU A 3 4.66 11.49 -12.88
N ILE A 4 5.99 11.36 -12.90
CA ILE A 4 6.69 10.06 -12.86
C ILE A 4 6.95 9.72 -11.40
N SER A 5 6.32 8.64 -10.94
CA SER A 5 6.56 8.06 -9.63
C SER A 5 7.75 7.10 -9.69
N GLN A 6 8.35 6.82 -8.53
CA GLN A 6 9.38 5.79 -8.40
C GLN A 6 8.92 4.73 -7.41
N GLY A 7 8.94 3.48 -7.86
CA GLY A 7 8.50 2.32 -7.13
C GLY A 7 9.54 1.22 -7.03
N ILE A 8 9.20 0.19 -6.28
CA ILE A 8 10.01 -1.02 -6.14
C ILE A 8 9.24 -2.18 -6.76
N TYR A 9 9.77 -2.69 -7.86
CA TYR A 9 9.33 -3.93 -8.45
C TYR A 9 9.88 -5.11 -7.65
N ILE A 10 8.98 -6.02 -7.26
CA ILE A 10 9.28 -7.20 -6.48
C ILE A 10 8.97 -8.41 -7.37
N PRO A 11 9.98 -8.98 -8.07
CA PRO A 11 9.76 -10.16 -8.89
C PRO A 11 9.47 -11.38 -8.00
N VAL A 12 8.84 -12.40 -8.58
CA VAL A 12 8.69 -13.71 -7.91
C VAL A 12 10.06 -14.33 -7.60
N GLN A 13 11.01 -14.20 -8.54
CA GLN A 13 12.37 -14.70 -8.42
C GLN A 13 13.38 -13.60 -8.74
N GLY A 14 14.44 -13.52 -7.95
CA GLY A 14 15.48 -12.50 -8.11
C GLY A 14 15.34 -11.32 -7.13
N PRO A 15 16.25 -10.35 -7.22
CA PRO A 15 16.27 -9.20 -6.32
C PRO A 15 15.19 -8.17 -6.69
N PRO A 16 14.66 -7.42 -5.71
CA PRO A 16 13.81 -6.26 -5.99
C PRO A 16 14.56 -5.17 -6.78
N GLU A 17 13.84 -4.47 -7.64
CA GLU A 17 14.39 -3.46 -8.56
C GLU A 17 13.66 -2.13 -8.43
N ILE A 18 14.38 -1.02 -8.59
CA ILE A 18 13.74 0.29 -8.70
C ILE A 18 13.19 0.47 -10.12
N LYS A 19 11.93 0.92 -10.22
CA LYS A 19 11.28 1.28 -11.49
C LYS A 19 10.74 2.70 -11.43
N GLN A 20 10.89 3.42 -12.52
CA GLN A 20 10.11 4.64 -12.78
C GLN A 20 8.76 4.21 -13.34
N VAL A 21 7.68 4.85 -12.87
CA VAL A 21 6.31 4.43 -13.14
C VAL A 21 5.48 5.66 -13.49
N ASN A 22 4.99 5.71 -14.73
CA ASN A 22 3.96 6.64 -15.12
C ASN A 22 2.59 5.97 -14.97
N VAL A 23 1.95 6.20 -13.81
CA VAL A 23 0.64 5.62 -13.47
C VAL A 23 -0.42 5.97 -14.52
N LYS A 24 -0.38 7.18 -15.09
CA LYS A 24 -1.35 7.66 -16.09
C LYS A 24 -1.15 7.04 -17.47
N LYS A 25 0.00 6.44 -17.77
CA LYS A 25 0.31 5.79 -19.05
C LYS A 25 0.16 4.25 -19.04
N GLY A 26 -0.39 3.71 -17.95
CA GLY A 26 -0.58 2.26 -17.82
C GLY A 26 0.72 1.48 -17.63
N ASP A 27 1.78 2.12 -17.12
CA ASP A 27 3.06 1.45 -16.88
C ASP A 27 2.94 0.32 -15.85
N ILE A 28 1.99 0.43 -14.90
CA ILE A 28 1.74 -0.61 -13.91
C ILE A 28 1.39 -1.94 -14.59
N SER A 29 0.43 -1.93 -15.52
CA SER A 29 0.05 -3.13 -16.28
C SER A 29 1.22 -3.72 -17.06
N LYS A 30 2.06 -2.87 -17.68
CA LYS A 30 3.24 -3.31 -18.44
C LYS A 30 4.31 -3.92 -17.53
N ILE A 31 4.59 -3.30 -16.39
CA ILE A 31 5.58 -3.76 -15.41
C ILE A 31 5.17 -5.09 -14.80
N LEU A 32 3.89 -5.22 -14.44
CA LEU A 32 3.34 -6.45 -13.86
C LEU A 32 3.02 -7.52 -14.90
N GLN A 33 3.05 -7.17 -16.20
CA GLN A 33 2.62 -8.02 -17.30
C GLN A 33 1.19 -8.58 -17.09
N SER A 34 0.30 -7.73 -16.55
CA SER A 34 -1.09 -8.08 -16.29
C SER A 34 -2.03 -6.98 -16.75
N ASP A 35 -3.05 -7.38 -17.50
CA ASP A 35 -4.16 -6.52 -17.94
C ASP A 35 -5.12 -6.17 -16.80
N PHE A 36 -5.13 -7.00 -15.75
CA PHE A 36 -5.92 -6.83 -14.55
C PHE A 36 -4.95 -6.70 -13.36
N ASN A 37 -4.92 -5.52 -12.75
CA ASN A 37 -4.11 -5.27 -11.58
C ASN A 37 -4.98 -4.61 -10.52
N ASP A 38 -4.93 -5.17 -9.32
CA ASP A 38 -5.54 -4.59 -8.14
C ASP A 38 -4.44 -4.03 -7.23
N HIS A 39 -4.86 -3.23 -6.27
CA HIS A 39 -3.98 -2.57 -5.35
C HIS A 39 -4.44 -2.77 -3.92
N VAL A 40 -3.46 -2.99 -3.05
CA VAL A 40 -3.70 -3.06 -1.62
C VAL A 40 -2.92 -1.93 -0.96
N THR A 41 -3.63 -0.98 -0.35
CA THR A 41 -3.02 0.01 0.55
C THR A 41 -2.40 -0.72 1.72
N ILE A 42 -1.10 -0.56 1.95
CA ILE A 42 -0.39 -1.19 3.07
C ILE A 42 -0.09 -0.14 4.13
N PHE A 43 -0.16 -0.53 5.41
CA PHE A 43 0.25 0.40 6.47
C PHE A 43 1.77 0.53 6.47
N GLY A 44 2.25 1.77 6.46
CA GLY A 44 3.65 2.08 6.64
C GLY A 44 3.89 2.77 7.99
N PRO A 45 5.15 2.87 8.44
CA PRO A 45 5.48 3.74 9.56
C PRO A 45 5.17 5.20 9.22
N LYS A 46 5.17 6.08 10.22
CA LYS A 46 4.75 7.48 10.08
C LYS A 46 5.34 8.16 8.83
N GLY A 47 4.45 8.67 7.97
CA GLY A 47 4.80 9.40 6.75
C GLY A 47 4.93 8.54 5.48
N PHE A 48 4.78 7.22 5.59
CA PHE A 48 4.67 6.33 4.43
C PHE A 48 3.20 6.15 4.03
N HIS A 49 2.94 6.23 2.74
CA HIS A 49 1.63 6.06 2.12
C HIS A 49 1.75 4.98 1.04
N LEU A 50 1.83 3.73 1.48
CA LEU A 50 2.23 2.61 0.63
C LEU A 50 1.04 1.98 -0.09
N VAL A 51 1.26 1.68 -1.37
CA VAL A 51 0.32 0.92 -2.20
C VAL A 51 1.07 -0.22 -2.87
N LEU A 52 0.59 -1.45 -2.70
CA LEU A 52 1.10 -2.63 -3.40
C LEU A 52 0.18 -2.98 -4.55
N PHE A 53 0.69 -2.92 -5.78
CA PHE A 53 0.01 -3.42 -6.97
C PHE A 53 0.40 -4.87 -7.22
N CYS A 54 -0.56 -5.71 -7.59
CA CYS A 54 -0.36 -7.11 -7.95
C CYS A 54 -1.38 -7.56 -9.01
N ASP A 55 -1.10 -8.70 -9.64
CA ASP A 55 -2.04 -9.37 -10.55
C ASP A 55 -3.23 -9.93 -9.74
N ASP A 56 -4.42 -9.37 -9.96
CA ASP A 56 -5.65 -9.73 -9.26
C ASP A 56 -6.19 -11.11 -9.68
N ASP A 57 -5.91 -11.50 -10.93
CA ASP A 57 -6.23 -12.80 -11.50
C ASP A 57 -5.09 -13.82 -11.29
N GLY A 58 -4.04 -13.45 -10.56
CA GLY A 58 -2.86 -14.27 -10.35
C GLY A 58 -3.15 -15.65 -9.74
N GLN A 59 -4.22 -15.78 -8.94
CA GLN A 59 -4.67 -17.08 -8.41
C GLN A 59 -5.26 -17.98 -9.49
N ASN A 60 -6.11 -17.43 -10.36
CA ASN A 60 -6.74 -18.19 -11.46
C ASN A 60 -5.70 -18.61 -12.50
N LYS A 61 -4.74 -17.72 -12.79
CA LYS A 61 -3.55 -17.98 -13.63
C LYS A 61 -2.57 -18.97 -13.01
N LYS A 62 -2.77 -19.38 -11.75
CA LYS A 62 -1.86 -20.25 -10.98
C LYS A 62 -0.42 -19.72 -10.95
N LEU A 63 -0.26 -18.40 -10.83
CA LEU A 63 1.06 -17.80 -10.73
C LEU A 63 1.76 -18.26 -9.44
N PRO A 64 3.09 -18.41 -9.48
CA PRO A 64 3.86 -18.74 -8.29
C PRO A 64 3.71 -17.65 -7.22
N ILE A 65 3.67 -18.06 -5.95
CA ILE A 65 3.58 -17.13 -4.82
C ILE A 65 4.88 -16.33 -4.70
N ASN A 66 4.74 -15.03 -4.55
CA ASN A 66 5.84 -14.11 -4.30
C ASN A 66 6.11 -14.01 -2.80
N PRO A 67 7.19 -14.64 -2.30
CA PRO A 67 7.42 -14.75 -0.86
C PRO A 67 7.71 -13.39 -0.22
N LEU A 68 8.37 -12.48 -0.95
CA LEU A 68 8.74 -11.18 -0.40
C LEU A 68 7.54 -10.24 -0.31
N ALA A 69 6.71 -10.17 -1.36
CA ALA A 69 5.49 -9.39 -1.35
C ALA A 69 4.48 -9.93 -0.32
N THR A 70 4.35 -11.26 -0.23
CA THR A 70 3.52 -11.95 0.78
C THR A 70 3.98 -11.65 2.20
N ARG A 71 5.30 -11.67 2.45
CA ARG A 71 5.86 -11.29 3.75
C ARG A 71 5.58 -9.82 4.08
N LEU A 72 5.80 -8.92 3.12
CA LEU A 72 5.57 -7.48 3.30
C LEU A 72 4.12 -7.20 3.68
N ILE A 73 3.15 -7.73 2.93
CA ILE A 73 1.73 -7.52 3.23
C ILE A 73 1.33 -8.14 4.58
N SER A 74 1.85 -9.32 4.92
CA SER A 74 1.54 -9.99 6.19
C SER A 74 2.03 -9.13 7.37
N GLN A 75 3.27 -8.64 7.33
CA GLN A 75 3.83 -7.78 8.36
C GLN A 75 3.07 -6.45 8.50
N ARG A 76 2.60 -5.90 7.40
CA ARG A 76 2.06 -4.53 7.36
C ARG A 76 0.53 -4.47 7.47
N LYS A 77 -0.21 -5.53 7.16
CA LYS A 77 -1.67 -5.64 7.39
C LYS A 77 -2.04 -6.39 8.67
N GLY A 78 -1.14 -7.24 9.18
CA GLY A 78 -1.39 -8.12 10.34
C GLY A 78 -2.58 -9.02 10.13
N ARG A 79 -2.79 -9.39 8.87
CA ARG A 79 -3.67 -10.46 8.46
C ARG A 79 -2.76 -11.54 7.93
N ASP A 80 -2.65 -12.62 8.68
CA ASP A 80 -1.99 -13.82 8.21
C ASP A 80 -2.82 -14.44 7.08
N GLY A 81 -2.15 -15.03 6.09
CA GLY A 81 -2.78 -15.78 5.00
C GLY A 81 -3.07 -15.01 3.71
N ILE A 82 -2.74 -13.72 3.61
CA ILE A 82 -2.78 -13.02 2.31
C ILE A 82 -1.56 -13.42 1.49
N LEU A 83 -1.77 -14.25 0.46
CA LEU A 83 -0.74 -14.64 -0.49
C LEU A 83 -0.80 -13.70 -1.70
N ILE A 84 0.37 -13.27 -2.18
CA ILE A 84 0.51 -12.49 -3.41
C ILE A 84 1.06 -13.40 -4.51
N PRO A 85 0.23 -13.83 -5.48
CA PRO A 85 0.70 -14.54 -6.66
C PRO A 85 1.35 -13.57 -7.66
N GLY A 86 2.41 -14.00 -8.33
CA GLY A 86 3.06 -13.20 -9.37
C GLY A 86 3.90 -12.03 -8.84
N SER A 87 4.43 -11.23 -9.75
CA SER A 87 5.21 -10.06 -9.38
C SER A 87 4.35 -8.97 -8.75
N ALA A 88 4.97 -8.11 -7.95
CA ALA A 88 4.30 -6.98 -7.33
C ALA A 88 5.07 -5.67 -7.55
N LEU A 89 4.38 -4.54 -7.42
CA LEU A 89 4.97 -3.21 -7.52
C LEU A 89 4.54 -2.39 -6.31
N LEU A 90 5.52 -1.99 -5.50
CA LEU A 90 5.32 -1.14 -4.34
C LEU A 90 5.53 0.32 -4.73
N LEU A 91 4.52 1.17 -4.52
CA LEU A 91 4.58 2.62 -4.66
C LEU A 91 4.34 3.31 -3.32
N ASP A 92 4.76 4.58 -3.27
CA ASP A 92 4.32 5.52 -2.25
C ASP A 92 3.77 6.78 -2.94
N ASP A 93 2.66 7.30 -2.43
CA ASP A 93 1.95 8.43 -3.04
C ASP A 93 2.74 9.75 -2.99
N TYR A 94 3.66 9.89 -2.03
CA TYR A 94 4.33 11.17 -1.75
C TYR A 94 5.86 11.11 -1.86
N ARG A 95 6.46 9.92 -1.86
CA ARG A 95 7.92 9.79 -1.93
C ARG A 95 8.38 8.79 -2.98
N LYS A 96 9.62 8.99 -3.42
CA LYS A 96 10.34 8.03 -4.27
C LYS A 96 10.93 6.95 -3.37
N LEU A 97 10.45 5.72 -3.54
CA LEU A 97 10.93 4.60 -2.72
C LEU A 97 12.32 4.12 -3.15
N THR A 98 13.12 3.71 -2.17
CA THR A 98 14.46 3.14 -2.34
C THR A 98 14.52 1.70 -1.84
N LEU A 99 15.56 0.95 -2.20
CA LEU A 99 15.74 -0.41 -1.68
C LEU A 99 16.01 -0.42 -0.16
N ASP A 100 16.53 0.66 0.40
CA ASP A 100 16.71 0.79 1.85
C ASP A 100 15.37 1.00 2.56
N ASP A 101 14.42 1.70 1.94
CA ASP A 101 13.04 1.76 2.43
C ASP A 101 12.41 0.35 2.48
N LEU A 102 12.60 -0.46 1.44
CA LEU A 102 12.10 -1.85 1.46
C LEU A 102 12.74 -2.67 2.59
N ARG A 103 14.06 -2.55 2.77
CA ARG A 103 14.78 -3.26 3.85
C ARG A 103 14.27 -2.83 5.22
N PHE A 104 14.04 -1.53 5.41
CA PHE A 104 13.45 -0.97 6.61
C PHE A 104 12.04 -1.52 6.84
N LEU A 105 11.19 -1.51 5.80
CA LEU A 105 9.83 -2.03 5.84
C LEU A 105 9.75 -3.54 6.16
N LEU A 106 10.78 -4.32 5.85
CA LEU A 106 10.84 -5.76 6.14
C LEU A 106 11.45 -6.10 7.50
N LYS A 107 12.32 -5.21 8.02
CA LYS A 107 13.02 -5.39 9.31
C LYS A 107 12.16 -4.97 10.49
N GLU A 108 11.46 -3.85 10.39
CA GLU A 108 10.69 -3.34 11.52
C GLU A 108 9.37 -4.11 11.67
N PRO A 109 9.15 -4.83 12.78
CA PRO A 109 7.83 -5.35 13.10
C PRO A 109 6.88 -4.18 13.28
N PHE A 110 5.80 -4.18 12.51
CA PHE A 110 4.80 -3.12 12.57
C PHE A 110 3.77 -3.45 13.65
N ASP A 111 3.72 -2.68 14.75
CA ASP A 111 2.71 -2.89 15.78
C ASP A 111 1.36 -2.30 15.35
N ILE A 112 0.58 -3.15 14.70
CA ILE A 112 -0.77 -2.83 14.22
C ILE A 112 -1.72 -2.44 15.35
N LYS A 113 -1.42 -2.82 16.60
CA LYS A 113 -2.24 -2.39 17.75
C LYS A 113 -2.09 -0.89 18.00
N GLU A 114 -0.91 -0.32 17.78
CA GLU A 114 -0.66 1.11 17.94
C GLU A 114 -1.33 1.91 16.82
N GLU A 115 -1.17 1.49 15.57
CA GLU A 115 -1.84 2.11 14.42
C GLU A 115 -3.38 2.05 14.55
N LYS A 116 -3.94 0.90 14.94
CA LYS A 116 -5.39 0.76 15.18
C LYS A 116 -5.88 1.68 16.30
N LYS A 117 -5.07 1.92 17.33
CA LYS A 117 -5.39 2.88 18.40
C LYS A 117 -5.40 4.30 17.86
N GLU A 118 -4.41 4.68 17.05
CA GLU A 118 -4.33 6.01 16.44
C GLU A 118 -5.47 6.26 15.44
N VAL A 119 -5.78 5.29 14.58
CA VAL A 119 -6.95 5.36 13.67
C VAL A 119 -8.25 5.46 14.46
N LYS A 120 -8.40 4.69 15.56
CA LYS A 120 -9.57 4.80 16.43
C LYS A 120 -9.67 6.19 17.08
N LYS A 121 -8.57 6.72 17.63
CA LYS A 121 -8.53 8.08 18.18
C LYS A 121 -8.93 9.12 17.13
N MET A 122 -8.39 9.03 15.92
CA MET A 122 -8.70 9.96 14.84
C MET A 122 -10.17 9.86 14.41
N ASN A 123 -10.72 8.65 14.30
CA ASN A 123 -12.15 8.44 14.04
C ASN A 123 -13.04 8.98 15.17
N ASP A 124 -12.63 8.82 16.43
CA ASP A 124 -13.33 9.36 17.59
C ASP A 124 -13.30 10.90 17.59
N VAL A 125 -12.17 11.51 17.24
CA VAL A 125 -12.05 12.96 17.04
C VAL A 125 -12.95 13.46 15.91
N LEU A 126 -12.93 12.80 14.74
CA LEU A 126 -13.79 13.14 13.60
C LEU A 126 -15.28 13.01 13.95
N ARG A 127 -15.65 11.97 14.71
CA ARG A 127 -17.02 11.78 15.22
C ARG A 127 -17.40 12.91 16.18
N ASN A 128 -16.52 13.27 17.10
CA ASN A 128 -16.75 14.37 18.04
C ASN A 128 -16.90 15.72 17.32
N LEU A 129 -16.08 15.99 16.29
CA LEU A 129 -16.20 17.21 15.48
C LEU A 129 -17.53 17.27 14.73
N LYS A 130 -18.00 16.15 14.14
CA LYS A 130 -19.33 16.07 13.51
C LYS A 130 -20.46 16.31 14.50
N LEU A 131 -20.34 15.79 15.73
CA LEU A 131 -21.32 16.02 16.80
C LEU A 131 -21.35 17.48 17.27
N HIS A 132 -20.21 18.19 17.23
CA HIS A 132 -20.13 19.60 17.61
C HIS A 132 -20.53 20.56 16.49
N SER A 133 -20.35 20.19 15.21
CA SER A 133 -20.89 20.98 14.09
C SER A 133 -22.42 20.88 14.03
N ALA A 134 -23.02 19.76 14.43
CA ALA A 134 -24.47 19.61 14.55
C ALA A 134 -25.10 20.47 15.67
N LYS A 135 -24.30 20.94 16.64
CA LYS A 135 -24.77 21.83 17.73
C LYS A 135 -24.78 23.31 17.35
N HIS A 136 -24.21 23.69 16.20
CA HIS A 136 -24.31 25.06 15.67
C HIS A 136 -25.37 25.12 14.57
N THR A 137 -26.59 24.68 14.87
CA THR A 137 -27.74 25.25 14.17
C THR A 137 -27.91 26.65 14.74
N ILE A 138 -27.38 27.65 14.05
CA ILE A 138 -27.73 29.04 14.30
C ILE A 138 -29.24 29.11 14.04
N ILE A 139 -30.03 29.22 15.10
CA ILE A 139 -31.41 29.68 15.01
C ILE A 139 -31.29 31.15 14.60
N LEU A 140 -31.42 31.43 13.30
CA LEU A 140 -31.76 32.76 12.84
C LEU A 140 -33.26 32.93 13.12
N ALA A 141 -33.54 33.70 14.16
CA ALA A 141 -34.87 34.24 14.44
C ALA A 141 -35.29 35.25 13.36
#